data_AF-A0A6N7PND3-F1
#
_entry.id   AF-A0A6N7PND3-F1
#
_cell.length_a   1.000
_cell.length_b   1.000
_cell.length_c   1.000
_cell.angle_alpha   90.00
_cell.angle_beta   90.00
_cell.angle_gamma   90.00
#
_symmetry.space_group_name_H-M   'P 1'
#
loop_
_entity.id
_entity.type
_entity.pdbx_description
1 polymer ?
#
loop_
_entity_poly.entity_id
_entity_poly.type
_entity_poly.pdbx_seq_one_letter_code
_entity_poly.pdbx_strand_id
1 'polypeptide(L)'
;MDGLRSNWEAVVETISRGTRDPSLAAALDMRASGRISLAEAASMLGEPTDAPGWRRKLARRLRYLERLHGVSLLVPQIGRRGTVVLLEGLRETCPIPVASVLALQEFHARMVGFESRLATLEGGAKRSNFAADPKRGRK
;
A
#
# COMPACT_ATOMS: atom_id res chain seq x y z
N MET A 1 -13.98 4.06 -27.01
CA MET A 1 -14.47 3.37 -25.80
C MET A 1 -13.31 3.37 -24.82
N ASP A 2 -13.19 4.45 -24.05
CA ASP A 2 -12.13 4.60 -23.06
C ASP A 2 -12.52 3.78 -21.83
N GLY A 3 -12.21 2.49 -21.92
CA GLY A 3 -12.47 1.52 -20.88
C GLY A 3 -11.67 1.89 -19.65
N LEU A 4 -12.36 2.42 -18.64
CA LEU A 4 -12.13 2.22 -17.22
C LEU A 4 -10.86 1.40 -16.98
N ARG A 5 -9.73 2.08 -16.71
CA ARG A 5 -8.66 1.43 -15.93
C ARG A 5 -9.36 0.74 -14.78
N SER A 6 -9.31 -0.59 -14.76
CA SER A 6 -9.95 -1.36 -13.70
C SER A 6 -9.48 -0.73 -12.38
N ASN A 7 -10.39 -0.40 -11.47
CA ASN A 7 -10.02 0.20 -10.17
C ASN A 7 -8.87 -0.58 -9.49
N TRP A 8 -8.74 -1.87 -9.83
CA TRP A 8 -7.62 -2.74 -9.52
C TRP A 8 -6.25 -2.27 -10.02
N GLU A 9 -6.12 -1.85 -11.29
CA GLU A 9 -4.86 -1.35 -11.85
C GLU A 9 -4.41 -0.05 -11.16
N ALA A 10 -5.36 0.80 -10.78
CA ALA A 10 -5.08 2.02 -10.02
C ALA A 10 -4.59 1.70 -8.59
N VAL A 11 -5.18 0.69 -7.95
CA VAL A 11 -4.74 0.18 -6.62
C VAL A 11 -3.33 -0.40 -6.72
N VAL A 12 -3.08 -1.27 -7.71
CA VAL A 12 -1.78 -1.91 -7.93
C VAL A 12 -0.71 -0.88 -8.28
N GLU A 13 -1.01 0.10 -9.13
CA GLU A 13 -0.07 1.17 -9.48
C GLU A 13 0.25 2.06 -8.27
N THR A 14 -0.74 2.36 -7.43
CA THR A 14 -0.54 3.13 -6.18
C THR A 14 0.35 2.38 -5.19
N ILE A 15 0.14 1.07 -5.04
CA ILE A 15 0.97 0.20 -4.19
C ILE A 15 2.40 0.09 -4.76
N SER A 16 2.53 -0.07 -6.08
CA SER A 16 3.82 -0.23 -6.78
C SER A 16 4.64 1.07 -6.80
N ARG A 17 4.00 2.24 -6.79
CA ARG A 17 4.66 3.54 -6.64
C ARG A 17 5.08 3.81 -5.20
N GLY A 18 4.28 3.36 -4.23
CA GLY A 18 4.58 3.50 -2.80
C GLY A 18 5.89 2.85 -2.37
N THR A 19 6.33 1.77 -3.04
CA THR A 19 7.57 1.05 -2.72
C THR A 19 8.86 1.70 -3.24
N ARG A 20 8.81 2.81 -4.01
CA ARG A 20 10.01 3.44 -4.60
C ARG A 20 10.23 4.94 -4.27
N ASP A 21 9.45 5.53 -3.36
CA ASP A 21 9.44 6.98 -3.13
C ASP A 21 10.05 7.40 -1.76
N PRO A 22 10.97 8.39 -1.67
CA PRO A 22 11.48 8.95 -0.39
C PRO A 22 10.41 9.52 0.56
N SER A 23 9.16 9.69 0.13
CA SER A 23 8.00 9.98 0.99
C SER A 23 7.55 8.78 1.84
N LEU A 24 8.09 7.58 1.58
CA LEU A 24 7.75 6.32 2.22
C LEU A 24 7.99 6.31 3.73
N ALA A 25 9.06 6.95 4.23
CA ALA A 25 9.32 7.00 5.68
C ALA A 25 8.16 7.68 6.43
N ALA A 26 7.68 8.83 5.93
CA ALA A 26 6.55 9.53 6.51
C ALA A 26 5.22 8.76 6.34
N ALA A 27 5.06 8.03 5.24
CA ALA A 27 3.89 7.17 5.02
C ALA A 27 3.89 5.95 5.96
N LEU A 28 5.06 5.34 6.20
CA LEU A 28 5.24 4.23 7.13
C LEU A 28 5.03 4.68 8.58
N ASP A 29 5.56 5.84 8.98
CA ASP A 29 5.34 6.43 10.30
C ASP A 29 3.87 6.76 10.54
N MET A 30 3.20 7.32 9.52
CA MET A 30 1.77 7.59 9.58
C MET A 30 0.97 6.30 9.76
N ARG A 31 1.33 5.24 9.02
CA ARG A 31 0.67 3.94 9.12
C ARG A 31 0.93 3.23 10.44
N ALA A 32 2.14 3.33 10.99
CA ALA A 32 2.49 2.84 12.33
C ALA A 32 1.65 3.52 13.41
N SER A 33 1.27 4.78 13.20
CA SER A 33 0.34 5.51 14.09
C SER A 33 -1.15 5.16 13.89
N GLY A 34 -1.46 4.15 13.07
CA GLY A 34 -2.84 3.75 12.76
C GLY A 34 -3.56 4.72 11.82
N ARG A 35 -2.84 5.61 11.15
CA ARG A 35 -3.39 6.64 10.25
C ARG A 35 -3.03 6.32 8.80
N ILE A 36 -3.95 6.58 7.90
CA ILE A 36 -3.76 6.42 6.45
C ILE A 36 -4.17 7.68 5.71
N SER A 37 -3.67 7.85 4.50
CA SER A 37 -4.05 8.99 3.66
C SER A 37 -5.49 8.87 3.14
N LEU A 38 -6.10 9.99 2.75
CA LEU A 38 -7.40 9.97 2.05
C LEU A 38 -7.37 9.15 0.76
N ALA A 39 -6.24 9.12 0.05
CA ALA A 39 -6.09 8.35 -1.19
C ALA A 39 -6.03 6.85 -0.89
N GLU A 40 -5.32 6.44 0.16
CA GLU A 40 -5.27 5.06 0.60
C GLU A 40 -6.64 4.57 1.09
N ALA A 41 -7.36 5.40 1.86
CA ALA A 41 -8.74 5.10 2.25
C ALA A 41 -9.67 4.97 1.03
N ALA A 42 -9.51 5.81 0.01
CA ALA A 42 -10.27 5.69 -1.24
C ALA A 42 -10.00 4.34 -1.93
N SER A 43 -8.72 3.97 -2.04
CA SER A 43 -8.29 2.70 -2.62
C SER A 43 -8.86 1.51 -1.84
N MET A 44 -8.82 1.55 -0.51
CA MET A 44 -9.43 0.52 0.35
C MET A 44 -10.93 0.38 0.13
N LEU A 45 -11.64 1.48 -0.14
CA LEU A 45 -13.08 1.51 -0.35
C LEU A 45 -13.51 1.31 -1.81
N GLY A 46 -12.55 1.12 -2.73
CA GLY A 46 -12.82 1.03 -4.17
C GLY A 46 -13.37 2.33 -4.78
N GLU A 47 -13.08 3.48 -4.18
CA GLU A 47 -13.53 4.78 -4.66
C GLU A 47 -12.56 5.36 -5.71
N PRO A 48 -13.07 5.86 -6.84
CA PRO A 48 -12.24 6.46 -7.88
C PRO A 48 -11.59 7.76 -7.41
N THR A 49 -10.29 7.91 -7.69
CA THR A 49 -9.47 9.08 -7.30
C THR A 49 -9.06 9.97 -8.48
N ASP A 50 -9.56 9.68 -9.67
CA ASP A 50 -9.31 10.40 -10.92
C ASP A 50 -10.24 11.62 -11.11
N ALA A 51 -11.47 11.55 -10.60
CA ALA A 51 -12.45 12.61 -10.76
C ALA A 51 -12.14 13.87 -9.93
N PRO A 52 -12.31 15.09 -10.49
CA PRO A 52 -12.16 16.32 -9.72
C PRO A 52 -13.15 16.35 -8.53
N GLY A 53 -12.65 16.70 -7.35
CA GLY A 53 -13.45 16.76 -6.13
C GLY A 53 -13.68 15.43 -5.40
N TRP A 54 -13.06 14.33 -5.84
CA TRP A 54 -13.15 13.01 -5.18
C TRP A 54 -12.86 13.09 -3.67
N ARG A 55 -11.86 13.89 -3.27
CA ARG A 55 -11.50 14.10 -1.85
C ARG A 55 -12.68 14.62 -1.02
N ARG A 56 -13.45 15.57 -1.57
CA ARG A 56 -14.62 16.17 -0.89
C ARG A 56 -15.79 15.19 -0.84
N LYS A 57 -15.96 14.36 -1.88
CA LYS A 57 -16.98 13.30 -1.90
C LYS A 57 -16.66 12.23 -0.85
N LEU A 58 -15.42 11.75 -0.83
CA LEU A 58 -14.96 10.76 0.14
C LEU A 58 -15.04 11.30 1.57
N ALA A 59 -14.57 12.52 1.83
CA ALA A 59 -14.66 13.12 3.16
C ALA A 59 -16.11 13.21 3.66
N ARG A 60 -17.07 13.55 2.79
CA ARG A 60 -18.50 13.56 3.14
C ARG A 60 -19.01 12.15 3.46
N ARG A 61 -18.63 11.13 2.69
CA ARG A 61 -18.97 9.73 2.95
C ARG A 61 -18.40 9.26 4.29
N LEU A 62 -17.13 9.56 4.58
CA LEU A 62 -16.49 9.20 5.84
C LEU A 62 -17.16 9.92 7.03
N ARG A 63 -17.48 11.22 6.93
CA ARG A 63 -18.29 11.94 7.94
C ARG A 63 -19.67 11.31 8.17
N TYR A 64 -20.28 10.77 7.11
CA TYR A 64 -21.55 10.04 7.24
C TYR A 64 -21.36 8.73 8.02
N LEU A 65 -20.31 7.96 7.71
CA LEU A 65 -19.98 6.72 8.42
C LEU A 65 -19.63 6.95 9.90
N GLU A 66 -18.90 8.03 10.23
CA GLU A 66 -18.63 8.42 11.62
C GLU A 66 -19.93 8.57 12.42
N ARG A 67 -20.93 9.25 11.84
CA ARG A 67 -22.23 9.47 12.48
C ARG A 67 -23.06 8.20 12.58
N LEU A 68 -23.02 7.36 11.54
CA LEU A 68 -23.80 6.12 11.48
C LEU A 68 -23.31 5.09 12.50
N HIS A 69 -21.99 4.98 12.68
CA HIS A 69 -21.37 3.95 13.52
C HIS A 69 -20.87 4.49 14.87
N GLY A 70 -20.88 5.80 15.09
CA GLY A 70 -20.41 6.40 16.34
C GLY A 70 -18.89 6.34 16.53
N VAL A 71 -18.13 6.29 15.44
CA VAL A 71 -16.66 6.12 15.45
C VAL A 71 -15.94 7.34 14.89
N SER A 72 -14.66 7.49 15.21
CA SER A 72 -13.81 8.52 14.60
C SER A 72 -13.09 7.97 13.38
N LEU A 73 -13.22 8.65 12.25
CA LEU A 73 -12.55 8.32 10.99
C LEU A 73 -11.63 9.44 10.56
N LEU A 74 -12.10 10.68 10.51
CA LEU A 74 -11.38 11.80 9.93
C LEU A 74 -10.67 12.62 11.00
N VAL A 75 -9.34 12.62 10.92
CA VAL A 75 -8.49 13.42 11.81
C VAL A 75 -7.90 14.58 11.01
N PRO A 76 -8.28 15.84 11.31
CA PRO A 76 -7.62 17.00 10.72
C PRO A 76 -6.18 17.07 11.22
N GLN A 77 -5.22 17.23 10.32
CA GLN A 77 -3.83 17.47 10.69
C GLN A 77 -3.59 18.97 10.81
N ILE A 78 -2.83 19.35 11.83
CA ILE A 78 -2.43 20.74 12.05
C ILE A 78 -1.46 21.15 10.92
N GLY A 79 -1.67 22.33 10.34
CA GLY A 79 -0.85 22.91 9.27
C GLY A 79 -1.35 22.58 7.85
N ARG A 80 -0.46 22.62 6.85
CA ARG A 80 -0.79 22.38 5.43
C ARG A 80 -0.91 20.88 5.06
N ARG A 81 -1.06 19.99 6.04
CA ARG A 81 -0.98 18.53 5.83
C ARG A 81 -2.32 17.86 5.51
N GLY A 82 -3.43 18.59 5.61
CA GLY A 82 -4.75 18.11 5.20
C GLY A 82 -5.41 17.19 6.23
N THR A 83 -6.20 16.21 5.76
CA THR A 83 -6.95 15.27 6.62
C THR A 83 -6.46 13.85 6.39
N VAL A 84 -6.30 13.12 7.49
CA VAL A 84 -5.96 11.68 7.49
C VAL A 84 -7.14 10.87 8.01
N VAL A 85 -7.10 9.57 7.72
CA VAL A 85 -8.15 8.62 8.11
C VAL A 85 -7.59 7.66 9.15
N LEU A 86 -8.33 7.39 10.22
CA LEU A 86 -8.00 6.34 11.19
C LEU A 86 -8.35 4.98 10.61
N LEU A 87 -7.34 4.11 10.50
CA LEU A 87 -7.51 2.78 9.93
C LEU A 87 -8.44 1.92 10.79
N GLU A 88 -8.38 2.05 12.11
CA GLU A 88 -9.22 1.30 13.05
C GLU A 88 -10.71 1.60 12.84
N GLY A 89 -11.11 2.88 12.89
CA GLY A 89 -12.49 3.27 12.61
C GLY A 89 -12.93 2.84 11.19
N LEU A 90 -12.00 2.82 10.23
CA LEU A 90 -12.33 2.37 8.87
C LEU A 90 -12.57 0.85 8.82
N ARG A 91 -11.83 0.05 9.61
CA ARG A 91 -12.09 -1.39 9.78
C ARG A 91 -13.42 -1.63 10.47
N GLU A 92 -13.80 -0.82 11.46
CA GLU A 92 -15.08 -0.94 12.15
C GLU A 92 -16.27 -0.60 11.24
N THR A 93 -16.16 0.45 10.43
CA THR A 93 -17.25 0.89 9.53
C THR A 93 -17.32 0.12 8.22
N CYS A 94 -16.19 -0.41 7.72
CA CYS A 94 -16.08 -1.07 6.42
C CYS A 94 -15.17 -2.31 6.51
N PRO A 95 -15.54 -3.35 7.30
CA PRO A 95 -14.64 -4.43 7.67
C PRO A 95 -14.17 -5.27 6.47
N ILE A 96 -15.09 -5.66 5.59
CA ILE A 96 -14.78 -6.54 4.44
C ILE A 96 -13.79 -5.89 3.46
N PRO A 97 -14.06 -4.71 2.87
CA PRO A 97 -13.16 -4.13 1.88
C PRO A 97 -11.79 -3.79 2.47
N VAL A 98 -11.75 -3.32 3.73
CA VAL A 98 -10.48 -2.99 4.39
C VAL A 98 -9.68 -4.25 4.71
N ALA A 99 -10.31 -5.30 5.24
CA ALA A 99 -9.63 -6.57 5.53
C ALA A 99 -9.05 -7.21 4.26
N SER A 100 -9.81 -7.20 3.16
CA SER A 100 -9.36 -7.71 1.87
C SER A 100 -8.10 -6.99 1.37
N VAL A 101 -8.08 -5.66 1.41
CA VAL A 101 -6.92 -4.88 0.96
C VAL A 101 -5.71 -5.09 1.86
N LEU A 102 -5.89 -5.16 3.18
CA LEU A 102 -4.80 -5.45 4.12
C LEU A 102 -4.21 -6.85 3.89
N ALA A 103 -5.06 -7.87 3.69
CA ALA A 103 -4.62 -9.23 3.42
C ALA A 103 -3.83 -9.31 2.10
N LEU A 104 -4.28 -8.60 1.06
CA LEU A 104 -3.58 -8.52 -0.22
C LEU A 104 -2.22 -7.82 -0.09
N GLN A 105 -2.13 -6.75 0.70
CA GLN A 105 -0.87 -6.04 0.96
C GLN A 105 0.11 -6.93 1.72
N GLU A 106 -0.34 -7.68 2.71
CA GLU A 106 0.48 -8.65 3.42
C GLU A 106 0.97 -9.77 2.49
N PHE A 107 0.08 -10.32 1.67
CA PHE A 107 0.43 -11.32 0.67
C PHE A 107 1.50 -10.81 -0.31
N HIS A 108 1.31 -9.60 -0.84
CA HIS A 108 2.28 -8.98 -1.75
C HIS A 108 3.64 -8.76 -1.07
N ALA A 109 3.66 -8.27 0.18
CA ALA A 109 4.90 -8.09 0.93
C ALA A 109 5.66 -9.41 1.15
N ARG A 110 4.94 -10.50 1.43
CA ARG A 110 5.53 -11.86 1.54
C ARG A 110 6.11 -12.32 0.19
N MET A 111 5.40 -12.10 -0.91
CA MET A 111 5.87 -12.45 -2.27
C MET A 111 7.16 -11.71 -2.63
N VAL A 112 7.22 -10.40 -2.43
CA VAL A 112 8.43 -9.59 -2.67
C VAL A 112 9.59 -10.09 -1.79
N GLY A 113 9.31 -10.48 -0.54
CA GLY A 113 10.29 -11.09 0.34
C GLY A 113 10.83 -12.43 -0.18
N PHE A 114 9.97 -13.28 -0.75
CA PHE A 114 10.38 -14.54 -1.36
C PHE A 114 11.22 -14.32 -2.63
N GLU A 115 10.81 -13.41 -3.51
CA GLU A 115 11.57 -13.04 -4.71
C GLU A 115 12.98 -12.54 -4.36
N SER A 116 13.10 -11.71 -3.32
CA SER A 116 14.38 -11.21 -2.83
C SER A 116 15.29 -12.32 -2.30
N ARG A 117 14.71 -13.30 -1.58
CA ARG A 117 15.44 -14.47 -1.07
C ARG A 117 15.89 -15.38 -2.22
N LEU A 118 15.04 -15.62 -3.21
CA LEU A 118 15.39 -16.40 -4.41
C LEU A 118 16.53 -15.73 -5.19
N ALA A 119 16.45 -14.42 -5.42
CA ALA A 119 17.53 -13.66 -6.08
C ALA A 119 18.86 -13.75 -5.32
N THR A 120 18.81 -13.76 -3.98
CA THR A 120 20.00 -13.93 -3.13
C THR A 120 20.59 -15.34 -3.26
N LEU A 121 19.74 -16.38 -3.28
CA LEU A 121 20.16 -17.77 -3.46
C LEU A 121 20.75 -18.03 -4.86
N GLU A 122 20.12 -17.51 -5.91
CA GLU A 122 20.63 -17.59 -7.28
C GLU A 122 21.95 -16.82 -7.44
N GLY A 123 22.07 -15.65 -6.81
CA GLY A 123 23.32 -14.89 -6.76
C GLY A 123 24.44 -15.62 -5.99
N GLY A 124 24.09 -16.34 -4.93
CA GLY A 124 25.00 -17.19 -4.16
C GLY A 124 25.48 -18.42 -4.94
N ALA A 125 24.55 -19.12 -5.61
CA ALA A 125 24.86 -20.28 -6.45
C ALA A 125 25.74 -19.94 -7.66
N LYS A 126 25.54 -18.76 -8.27
CA LYS A 126 26.44 -18.25 -9.32
C LYS A 126 27.84 -17.94 -8.78
N ARG A 127 27.98 -17.43 -7.56
CA ARG A 127 29.30 -17.16 -6.95
C ARG A 127 30.03 -18.43 -6.53
N SER A 128 29.32 -19.46 -6.05
CA SER A 128 29.94 -20.74 -5.70
C SER A 128 30.45 -21.51 -6.93
N ASN A 129 29.74 -21.42 -8.06
CA ASN A 129 30.18 -22.05 -9.31
C ASN A 129 31.42 -21.37 -9.93
N PHE A 130 31.68 -20.10 -9.63
CA PHE A 130 32.91 -19.40 -10.04
C PHE A 130 34.11 -19.66 -9.13
N ALA A 131 33.89 -20.14 -7.90
CA ALA A 131 34.97 -20.43 -6.94
C ALA A 131 35.52 -21.87 -7.04
N ALA A 132 34.87 -22.73 -7.84
CA ALA A 132 35.17 -24.16 -7.93
C ALA A 132 36.11 -24.55 -9.10
N ASP A 133 36.92 -23.62 -9.64
CA ASP A 133 37.96 -23.97 -10.63
C ASP A 133 39.39 -23.77 -10.07
N PRO A 134 39.89 -24.69 -9.23
CA PRO A 134 41.29 -24.70 -8.86
C PRO A 134 42.09 -25.39 -9.97
N LYS A 135 42.72 -24.57 -10.82
CA LYS A 135 43.94 -24.88 -11.61
C LYS A 135 44.09 -26.36 -12.01
N ARG A 136 43.47 -26.76 -13.13
CA ARG A 136 43.94 -27.97 -13.84
C ARG A 136 45.30 -27.71 -14.47
N GLY A 137 46.23 -28.61 -14.15
CA GLY A 137 47.66 -28.48 -14.32
C GLY A 137 48.14 -28.21 -15.74
N ARG A 138 49.16 -27.36 -15.82
CA ARG A 138 50.05 -27.22 -16.97
C ARG A 138 51.11 -28.31 -16.84
N LYS A 139 51.06 -29.32 -17.70
CA LYS A 139 52.19 -30.17 -18.08
C LYS A 139 52.26 -30.20 -19.59
#